data_AF-A0A0W8CUQ0-F1
#
_entry.id   AF-A0A0W8CUQ0-F1
#
_cell.length_a   1.000
_cell.length_b   1.000
_cell.length_c   1.000
_cell.angle_alpha   90.00
_cell.angle_beta   90.00
_cell.angle_gamma   90.00
#
_symmetry.space_group_name_H-M   'P 1'
#
loop_
_entity.id
_entity.type
_entity.pdbx_description
1 polymer ?
#
loop_
_entity_poly.entity_id
_entity_poly.type
_entity_poly.pdbx_seq_one_letter_code
_entity_poly.pdbx_strand_id
1 'polypeptide(L)'
;MASVRNVLQEECCSQVEFVTPGITGVSQPMDVAVLKVFKDRVRSLYLYHHIENGFPSSPTYKRASISRIVAEAWNSIPQEVIVRGFVKDGIIPVGPRDLSGRFRVPAVDSTEAPVVCDEE
;
A
#
# COMPACT_ATOMS: atom_id res chain seq x y z
N MET A 1 -4.59 27.90 -3.93
CA MET A 1 -4.50 26.55 -3.36
C MET A 1 -3.81 25.70 -4.41
N ALA A 2 -2.62 25.16 -4.11
CA ALA A 2 -1.90 24.31 -5.05
C ALA A 2 -2.70 23.02 -5.30
N SER A 3 -2.64 22.48 -6.52
CA SER A 3 -3.27 21.19 -6.81
C SER A 3 -2.51 20.08 -6.06
N VAL A 4 -3.18 18.98 -5.72
CA VAL A 4 -2.51 17.80 -5.11
C VAL A 4 -1.35 17.32 -5.98
N ARG A 5 -1.52 17.35 -7.31
CA ARG A 5 -0.47 17.04 -8.27
C ARG A 5 0.74 17.96 -8.09
N ASN A 6 0.53 19.28 -8.02
CA ASN A 6 1.62 20.24 -7.87
C ASN A 6 2.37 20.02 -6.56
N VAL A 7 1.65 19.79 -5.44
CA VAL A 7 2.30 19.48 -4.15
C VAL A 7 3.16 18.22 -4.26
N LEU A 8 2.62 17.14 -4.85
CA LEU A 8 3.37 15.89 -5.01
C LEU A 8 4.62 16.05 -5.88
N GLN A 9 4.53 16.81 -6.96
CA GLN A 9 5.64 16.98 -7.90
C GLN A 9 6.70 17.97 -7.40
N GLU A 10 6.28 19.14 -6.93
CA GLU A 10 7.18 20.26 -6.59
C GLU A 10 7.69 20.18 -5.15
N GLU A 11 6.85 19.77 -4.19
CA GLU A 11 7.22 19.76 -2.76
C GLU A 11 7.67 18.37 -2.29
N CYS A 12 7.20 17.28 -2.91
CA CYS A 12 7.50 15.90 -2.50
C CYS A 12 8.36 15.12 -3.51
N CYS A 13 8.86 15.78 -4.56
CA CYS A 13 9.70 15.19 -5.62
C CYS A 13 9.15 13.85 -6.18
N SER A 14 7.82 13.71 -6.24
CA SER A 14 7.15 12.47 -6.61
C SER A 14 6.53 12.58 -8.00
N GLN A 15 6.90 11.65 -8.90
CA GLN A 15 6.28 11.56 -10.21
C GLN A 15 4.85 11.00 -10.09
N VAL A 16 3.89 11.72 -10.66
CA VAL A 16 2.47 11.32 -10.63
C VAL A 16 2.08 10.72 -11.97
N GLU A 17 1.73 9.43 -11.97
CA GLU A 17 1.19 8.75 -13.14
C GLU A 17 -0.32 8.93 -13.26
N PHE A 18 -0.78 9.07 -14.51
CA PHE A 18 -2.21 9.12 -14.80
C PHE A 18 -2.74 7.71 -15.04
N VAL A 19 -3.73 7.31 -14.26
CA VAL A 19 -4.45 6.05 -14.44
C VAL A 19 -5.79 6.32 -15.10
N THR A 20 -6.02 5.74 -16.27
CA THR A 20 -7.28 5.90 -17.00
C THR A 20 -8.45 5.32 -16.20
N PRO A 21 -9.64 5.94 -16.23
CA PRO A 21 -10.82 5.35 -15.61
C PRO A 21 -11.14 3.96 -16.16
N GLY A 22 -11.61 3.06 -15.30
CA GLY A 22 -12.10 1.73 -15.69
C GLY A 22 -11.03 0.64 -15.88
N ILE A 23 -9.74 0.97 -15.76
CA ILE A 23 -8.65 -0.01 -15.90
C ILE A 23 -7.93 -0.35 -14.60
N THR A 24 -8.41 0.12 -13.44
CA THR A 24 -7.69 -0.01 -12.15
C THR A 24 -7.39 -1.46 -11.77
N GLY A 25 -8.27 -2.40 -12.11
CA GLY A 25 -8.04 -3.84 -11.91
C GLY A 25 -6.89 -4.45 -12.72
N VAL A 26 -6.30 -3.69 -13.64
CA VAL A 26 -5.13 -4.06 -14.45
C VAL A 26 -3.95 -3.14 -14.15
N SER A 27 -4.22 -1.85 -13.98
CA SER A 27 -3.25 -0.76 -13.96
C SER A 27 -2.92 -0.20 -12.56
N GLN A 28 -3.42 -0.84 -11.49
CA GLN A 28 -3.17 -0.42 -10.11
C GLN A 28 -2.80 -1.64 -9.25
N PRO A 29 -1.61 -1.69 -8.64
CA PRO A 29 -1.11 -2.90 -7.97
C PRO A 29 -2.00 -3.36 -6.81
N MET A 30 -2.59 -2.39 -6.13
CA MET A 30 -3.50 -2.60 -5.02
C MET A 30 -4.76 -3.35 -5.47
N ASP A 31 -5.38 -2.92 -6.57
CA ASP A 31 -6.59 -3.56 -7.09
C ASP A 31 -6.29 -4.92 -7.73
N VAL A 32 -5.15 -5.03 -8.42
CA VAL A 32 -4.70 -6.25 -9.12
C VAL A 32 -4.51 -7.44 -8.17
N ALA A 33 -3.94 -7.22 -6.98
CA ALA A 33 -3.54 -8.32 -6.10
C ALA A 33 -3.98 -8.18 -4.64
N VAL A 34 -3.90 -6.97 -4.07
CA VAL A 34 -4.00 -6.79 -2.61
C VAL A 34 -5.45 -6.66 -2.16
N LEU A 35 -6.25 -5.88 -2.87
CA LEU A 35 -7.55 -5.42 -2.40
C LEU A 35 -8.57 -6.56 -2.26
N LYS A 36 -8.54 -7.54 -3.16
CA LYS A 36 -9.40 -8.73 -3.06
C LYS A 36 -9.09 -9.51 -1.79
N VAL A 37 -7.84 -9.89 -1.59
CA VAL A 37 -7.41 -10.70 -0.44
C VAL A 37 -7.66 -9.95 0.87
N PHE A 38 -7.38 -8.65 0.89
CA PHE A 38 -7.65 -7.79 2.02
C PHE A 38 -9.15 -7.73 2.38
N LYS A 39 -10.04 -7.49 1.40
CA LYS A 39 -11.49 -7.47 1.62
C LYS A 39 -12.02 -8.81 2.13
N ASP A 40 -11.49 -9.92 1.62
CA ASP A 40 -11.86 -11.25 2.08
C ASP A 40 -11.41 -11.52 3.53
N ARG A 41 -10.24 -11.02 3.93
CA ARG A 41 -9.75 -11.06 5.31
C ARG A 41 -10.58 -10.19 6.26
N VAL A 42 -10.87 -8.96 5.88
CA VAL A 42 -11.77 -8.07 6.64
C VAL A 42 -13.12 -8.73 6.87
N ARG A 43 -13.72 -9.30 5.81
CA ARG A 43 -15.01 -10.01 5.91
C ARG A 43 -14.93 -11.18 6.88
N SER A 44 -13.89 -12.00 6.76
CA SER A 44 -13.70 -13.18 7.62
C SER A 44 -13.56 -12.78 9.09
N LEU A 45 -12.68 -11.82 9.40
CA LEU A 45 -12.45 -11.33 10.76
C LEU A 45 -13.70 -10.68 11.36
N TYR A 46 -14.45 -9.93 10.55
CA TYR A 46 -15.71 -9.34 10.98
C TYR A 46 -16.74 -10.40 11.37
N LEU A 47 -16.89 -11.45 10.54
CA LEU A 47 -17.79 -12.56 10.82
C LEU A 47 -17.37 -13.31 12.08
N TYR A 48 -16.09 -13.70 12.20
CA TYR A 48 -15.58 -14.40 13.39
C TYR A 48 -15.79 -13.59 14.67
N HIS A 49 -15.54 -12.28 14.64
CA HIS A 49 -15.76 -11.44 15.81
C HIS A 49 -17.22 -11.46 16.27
N HIS A 50 -18.18 -11.45 15.35
CA HIS A 50 -19.61 -11.38 15.69
C HIS A 50 -20.26 -12.75 15.94
N ILE A 51 -19.51 -13.85 15.84
CA ILE A 51 -19.97 -15.16 16.34
C ILE A 51 -20.02 -15.14 17.88
N GLU A 52 -19.01 -14.55 18.52
CA GLU A 52 -18.85 -14.55 19.98
C GLU A 52 -19.25 -13.22 20.63
N ASN A 53 -19.35 -12.13 19.85
CA ASN A 53 -19.61 -10.79 20.35
C ASN A 53 -20.90 -10.21 19.74
N GLY A 54 -21.66 -9.47 20.55
CA GLY A 54 -22.82 -8.72 20.07
C GLY A 54 -22.42 -7.54 19.17
N PHE A 55 -23.40 -7.03 18.41
CA PHE A 55 -23.18 -5.86 17.56
C PHE A 55 -22.87 -4.60 18.39
N PRO A 56 -22.05 -3.67 17.86
CA PRO A 56 -21.73 -2.44 18.55
C PRO A 56 -22.95 -1.59 18.93
N SER A 57 -23.03 -1.18 20.19
CA SER A 57 -24.12 -0.33 20.72
C SER A 57 -23.91 1.18 20.50
N SER A 58 -22.71 1.61 20.09
CA SER A 58 -22.40 3.01 19.83
C SER A 58 -21.56 3.22 18.56
N PRO A 59 -21.67 4.37 17.89
CA PRO A 59 -20.84 4.71 16.73
C PRO A 59 -19.33 4.69 17.04
N THR A 60 -18.93 5.10 18.25
CA THR A 60 -17.52 5.11 18.66
C THR A 60 -16.97 3.70 18.78
N TYR A 61 -17.70 2.81 19.46
CA TYR A 61 -17.30 1.41 19.57
C TYR A 61 -17.30 0.71 18.20
N LYS A 62 -18.29 1.01 17.35
CA LYS A 62 -18.33 0.52 15.96
C LYS A 62 -17.08 0.91 15.17
N ARG A 63 -16.68 2.18 15.22
CA ARG A 63 -15.46 2.66 14.54
C ARG A 63 -14.22 1.98 15.08
N ALA A 64 -14.05 1.89 16.40
CA ALA A 64 -12.91 1.23 17.01
C ALA A 64 -12.80 -0.25 16.62
N SER A 65 -13.92 -0.98 16.64
CA SER A 65 -13.98 -2.39 16.26
C SER A 65 -13.62 -2.58 14.78
N ILE A 66 -14.21 -1.79 13.87
CA ILE A 66 -13.88 -1.83 12.44
C ILE A 66 -12.41 -1.49 12.19
N SER A 67 -11.86 -0.44 12.83
CA SER A 67 -10.46 -0.07 12.68
C SER A 67 -9.51 -1.19 13.11
N ARG A 68 -9.81 -1.89 14.22
CA ARG A 68 -9.02 -3.04 14.67
C ARG A 68 -9.04 -4.17 13.63
N ILE A 69 -10.22 -4.50 13.12
CA ILE A 69 -10.39 -5.54 12.09
C ILE A 69 -9.62 -5.18 10.81
N VAL A 70 -9.69 -3.91 10.38
CA VAL A 70 -8.97 -3.41 9.21
C VAL A 70 -7.45 -3.51 9.40
N ALA A 71 -6.94 -3.09 10.55
CA ALA A 71 -5.51 -3.17 10.86
C ALA A 71 -5.02 -4.63 10.91
N GLU A 72 -5.79 -5.51 11.55
CA GLU A 72 -5.47 -6.95 11.62
C GLU A 72 -5.50 -7.61 10.24
N ALA A 73 -6.50 -7.30 9.41
CA ALA A 73 -6.58 -7.77 8.03
C ALA A 73 -5.36 -7.32 7.22
N TRP A 74 -4.93 -6.05 7.35
CA TRP A 74 -3.76 -5.51 6.66
C TRP A 74 -2.48 -6.23 7.06
N ASN A 75 -2.24 -6.38 8.36
CA ASN A 75 -1.06 -7.06 8.90
C ASN A 75 -0.99 -8.55 8.50
N SER A 76 -2.13 -9.15 8.16
CA SER A 76 -2.18 -10.54 7.68
C SER A 76 -1.84 -10.72 6.19
N ILE A 77 -1.69 -9.63 5.43
CA ILE A 77 -1.38 -9.71 4.00
C ILE A 77 0.10 -10.07 3.81
N PRO A 78 0.43 -11.18 3.15
CA PRO A 78 1.82 -11.54 2.88
C PRO A 78 2.48 -10.51 1.95
N GLN A 79 3.74 -10.16 2.21
CA GLN A 79 4.48 -9.19 1.40
C GLN A 79 4.57 -9.61 -0.07
N GLU A 80 4.59 -10.92 -0.34
CA GLU A 80 4.66 -11.48 -1.69
C GLU A 80 3.40 -11.16 -2.50
N VAL A 81 2.25 -10.97 -1.84
CA VAL A 81 1.00 -10.53 -2.51
C VAL A 81 1.14 -9.09 -3.01
N ILE A 82 1.76 -8.23 -2.20
CA ILE A 82 2.01 -6.83 -2.56
C ILE A 82 2.97 -6.79 -3.75
N VAL A 83 4.14 -7.45 -3.63
CA VAL A 83 5.14 -7.51 -4.71
C VAL A 83 4.54 -8.05 -6.01
N ARG A 84 3.72 -9.12 -5.93
CA ARG A 84 3.05 -9.70 -7.11
C ARG A 84 2.09 -8.71 -7.77
N GLY A 85 1.43 -7.84 -7.01
CA GLY A 85 0.58 -6.78 -7.55
C GLY A 85 1.37 -5.84 -8.45
N PHE A 86 2.50 -5.33 -7.96
CA PHE A 86 3.37 -4.43 -8.72
C PHE A 86 3.93 -5.08 -9.98
N VAL A 87 4.41 -6.33 -9.87
CA VAL A 87 4.94 -7.07 -11.03
C VAL A 87 3.86 -7.32 -12.09
N LYS A 88 2.64 -7.70 -11.68
CA LYS A 88 1.52 -7.91 -12.63
C LYS A 88 1.09 -6.64 -13.34
N ASP A 89 1.26 -5.51 -12.67
CA ASP A 89 0.97 -4.18 -13.21
C ASP A 89 2.11 -3.63 -14.09
N GLY A 90 3.18 -4.41 -14.31
CA GLY A 90 4.34 -3.98 -15.07
C GLY A 90 5.24 -2.97 -14.33
N ILE A 91 4.91 -2.64 -13.08
CA ILE A 91 5.72 -1.78 -12.22
C ILE A 91 6.83 -2.63 -11.58
N ILE A 92 7.96 -2.72 -12.29
CA ILE A 92 9.11 -3.51 -11.87
C ILE A 92 10.12 -2.58 -11.18
N PRO A 93 10.70 -2.97 -10.04
CA PRO A 93 11.79 -2.21 -9.43
C PRO A 93 12.92 -1.96 -10.43
N VAL A 94 13.28 -0.70 -10.62
CA VAL A 94 14.39 -0.25 -11.47
C VAL A 94 15.61 0.00 -10.59
N GLY A 95 16.72 -0.69 -10.87
CA GLY A 95 18.00 -0.52 -10.17
C GLY A 95 18.87 -1.77 -10.20
N PRO A 96 19.98 -1.81 -9.43
CA PRO A 96 20.99 -2.86 -9.50
C PRO A 96 20.39 -4.25 -9.30
N ARG A 97 20.81 -5.21 -10.14
CA ARG A 97 20.41 -6.61 -10.04
C ARG A 97 21.63 -7.47 -9.75
N ASP A 98 21.45 -8.53 -8.97
CA ASP A 98 22.51 -9.52 -8.81
C ASP A 98 22.62 -10.46 -10.01
N LEU A 99 23.58 -11.39 -9.95
CA LEU A 99 23.82 -12.38 -11.00
C LEU A 99 22.61 -13.29 -11.29
N SER A 100 21.64 -13.35 -10.38
CA SER A 100 20.38 -14.09 -10.54
C SER A 100 19.22 -13.20 -11.03
N GLY A 101 19.49 -11.93 -11.37
CA GLY A 101 18.50 -10.97 -11.87
C GLY A 101 17.60 -10.38 -10.77
N ARG A 102 17.86 -10.66 -9.50
CA ARG A 102 17.07 -10.15 -8.38
C ARG A 102 17.46 -8.71 -8.08
N PHE A 103 16.45 -7.85 -7.94
CA PHE A 103 16.65 -6.46 -7.53
C PHE A 103 17.32 -6.43 -6.16
N ARG A 104 18.43 -5.70 -6.05
CA ARG A 104 19.11 -5.42 -4.79
C ARG A 104 18.97 -3.94 -4.49
N VAL A 105 18.40 -3.64 -3.33
CA VAL A 105 18.63 -2.37 -2.65
C VAL A 105 19.99 -2.54 -1.97
N PRO A 106 21.05 -1.80 -2.34
CA PRO A 106 22.22 -1.70 -1.47
C PRO A 106 21.70 -1.28 -0.10
N ALA A 107 22.16 -1.90 0.99
CA ALA A 107 21.88 -1.35 2.30
C ALA A 107 22.41 0.08 2.27
N VAL A 108 21.52 1.07 2.22
CA VAL A 108 21.92 2.47 2.27
C VAL A 108 22.37 2.65 3.71
N ASP A 109 23.67 2.62 3.92
CA ASP A 109 24.24 2.99 5.20
C ASP A 109 23.78 4.43 5.45
N SER A 110 23.25 4.72 6.64
CA SER A 110 22.62 6.03 6.93
C SER A 110 23.58 7.22 6.73
N THR A 111 24.88 6.95 6.58
CA THR A 111 25.94 7.89 6.26
C THR A 111 26.10 8.22 4.76
N GLU A 112 25.53 7.42 3.85
CA GLU A 112 25.59 7.64 2.39
C GLU A 112 24.30 8.24 1.80
N ALA A 113 23.26 8.42 2.61
CA ALA A 113 22.06 9.11 2.17
C ALA A 113 22.40 10.57 1.82
N PRO A 114 22.02 11.07 0.62
CA PRO A 114 22.24 12.47 0.27
C PRO A 114 21.56 13.37 1.30
N VAL A 115 22.32 14.26 1.92
CA VAL A 115 21.75 15.34 2.74
C VAL A 115 20.99 16.24 1.78
N VAL A 116 19.67 16.27 1.90
CA VAL A 116 18.83 17.24 1.21
C VAL A 116 19.15 18.58 1.86
N CYS A 117 19.95 19.40 1.19
CA CYS A 117 20.14 20.78 1.58
C CYS A 117 18.86 21.54 1.22
N ASP A 118 18.19 22.10 2.22
CA ASP A 118 17.15 23.10 1.98
C ASP A 118 17.84 24.32 1.35
N GLU A 119 17.47 24.67 0.12
CA GLU A 119 17.97 25.88 -0.55
C GLU A 119 17.35 27.12 0.14
N GLU A 120 18.22 28.03 0.59
CA GLU A 120 17.89 29.28 1.32
C GLU A 120 17.39 30.40 0.39
#